data_AF-A0A0Q1AP86-F1
#
_entry.id   AF-A0A0Q1AP86-F1
#
_cell.length_a   1.000
_cell.length_b   1.000
_cell.length_c   1.000
_cell.angle_alpha   90.00
_cell.angle_beta   90.00
_cell.angle_gamma   90.00
#
_symmetry.space_group_name_H-M   'P 1'
#
loop_
_entity.id
_entity.type
_entity.pdbx_description
1 polymer ?
#
loop_
_entity_poly.entity_id
_entity_poly.type
_entity_poly.pdbx_seq_one_letter_code
_entity_poly.pdbx_strand_id
1 'polypeptide(L)'
;RESLRDLEGGIIIAMQNKQHLHIKEFMGQKLPEDAILPDLGEIFYARPFANFKNHHKIFVEGEQKWFGECPVEAVTISYFFPGKEVVLQSMCHETHETIEIIGKDGQLLDYKPKTLRIYWGRPFGQWLSTKGYEGDFIFPCDSNYFFHSEEIYRDWRKRNTDAAGQIFTPIELNHLLRIFNYGHERFDFQYHVPLLKILLASVSTGIIRWKMLIPIPNIFFLSIVKLLRDVHKFKYKLFFDIKAW
;
A
#
# COMPACT_ATOMS: atom_id res chain seq x y z
N ARG A 1 -4.17 20.59 -8.98
CA ARG A 1 -5.29 20.13 -9.85
C ARG A 1 -4.84 19.72 -11.26
N GLU A 2 -3.69 20.17 -11.78
CA GLU A 2 -3.25 19.80 -13.14
C GLU A 2 -2.53 18.44 -13.24
N SER A 3 -1.89 17.93 -12.18
CA SER A 3 -1.05 16.71 -12.26
C SER A 3 -1.79 15.37 -12.40
N LEU A 4 -3.11 15.34 -12.24
CA LEU A 4 -3.91 14.09 -12.34
C LEU A 4 -4.44 13.85 -13.77
N ARG A 5 -4.26 14.79 -14.70
CA ARG A 5 -4.72 14.65 -16.09
C ARG A 5 -3.89 13.68 -16.92
N ASP A 6 -2.64 13.43 -16.52
CA ASP A 6 -1.71 12.55 -17.22
C ASP A 6 -1.80 11.09 -16.74
N LEU A 7 -2.77 10.76 -15.88
CA LEU A 7 -2.96 9.40 -15.39
C LEU A 7 -3.79 8.58 -16.39
N GLU A 8 -3.22 7.48 -16.88
CA GLU A 8 -3.82 6.58 -17.88
C GLU A 8 -4.53 5.37 -17.24
N GLY A 9 -4.98 5.48 -15.98
CA GLY A 9 -5.63 4.40 -15.24
C GLY A 9 -6.69 4.87 -14.26
N GLY A 10 -7.55 3.95 -13.83
CA GLY A 10 -8.54 4.19 -12.78
C GLY A 10 -7.85 4.54 -11.46
N ILE A 11 -8.31 5.60 -10.80
CA ILE A 11 -7.81 6.03 -9.49
C ILE A 11 -8.92 6.06 -8.46
N ILE A 12 -8.54 5.74 -7.22
CA ILE A 12 -9.39 5.94 -6.07
C ILE A 12 -9.03 7.28 -5.43
N ILE A 13 -10.06 8.09 -5.17
CA ILE A 13 -9.88 9.36 -4.50
C ILE A 13 -10.23 9.20 -3.03
N ALA A 14 -9.25 9.46 -2.16
CA ALA A 14 -9.49 9.68 -0.73
C ALA A 14 -9.43 11.18 -0.46
N MET A 15 -10.49 11.71 0.15
CA MET A 15 -10.58 13.12 0.50
C MET A 15 -9.98 13.37 1.88
N GLN A 16 -9.33 14.51 2.06
CA GLN A 16 -8.81 14.97 3.35
C GLN A 16 -9.91 14.96 4.39
N ASN A 17 -9.61 14.43 5.57
CA ASN A 17 -10.55 14.28 6.68
C ASN A 17 -10.02 14.98 7.94
N LYS A 18 -10.86 15.05 8.98
CA LYS A 18 -10.48 15.72 10.24
C LYS A 18 -9.40 14.97 11.02
N GLN A 19 -9.26 13.65 10.83
CA GLN A 19 -8.28 12.82 11.53
C GLN A 19 -6.86 13.05 11.00
N HIS A 20 -6.72 13.43 9.72
CA HIS A 20 -5.43 13.68 9.07
C HIS A 20 -5.13 15.17 8.84
N LEU A 21 -6.00 16.05 9.35
CA LEU A 21 -5.79 17.49 9.25
C LEU A 21 -4.63 17.91 10.18
N HIS A 22 -3.69 18.70 9.65
CA HIS A 22 -2.53 19.23 10.38
C HIS A 22 -1.58 18.19 10.97
N ILE A 23 -1.56 16.97 10.42
CA ILE A 23 -0.54 15.99 10.80
C ILE A 23 0.86 16.56 10.52
N LYS A 24 1.79 16.33 11.46
CA LYS A 24 3.21 16.67 11.30
C LYS A 24 4.06 15.46 10.98
N GLU A 25 3.45 14.29 11.16
CA GLU A 25 4.07 13.00 10.95
C GLU A 25 3.17 12.19 10.03
N PHE A 26 3.81 11.42 9.17
CA PHE A 26 3.19 10.51 8.23
C PHE A 26 3.91 9.18 8.36
N MET A 27 3.20 8.09 8.65
CA MET A 27 3.78 6.76 8.87
C MET A 27 4.89 6.73 9.93
N GLY A 28 4.69 7.49 11.01
CA GLY A 28 5.62 7.63 12.12
C GLY A 28 6.92 8.36 11.77
N GLN A 29 6.96 9.06 10.63
CA GLN A 29 8.08 9.90 10.23
C GLN A 29 7.63 11.35 10.08
N LYS A 30 8.47 12.29 10.50
CA LYS A 30 8.18 13.71 10.30
C LYS A 30 8.08 14.03 8.81
N LEU A 31 7.06 14.79 8.45
CA LEU A 31 6.92 15.31 7.11
C LEU A 31 8.04 16.31 6.81
N PRO A 32 8.44 16.46 5.53
CA PRO A 32 9.32 17.55 5.11
C PRO A 32 8.78 18.91 5.58
N GLU A 33 9.66 19.83 5.96
CA GLU A 33 9.25 21.16 6.46
C GLU A 33 8.47 21.98 5.41
N ASP A 34 8.74 21.72 4.13
CA ASP A 34 8.07 22.34 2.98
C ASP A 34 6.86 21.54 2.49
N ALA A 35 6.42 20.51 3.22
CA ALA A 35 5.22 19.75 2.90
C ALA A 35 3.96 20.56 3.20
N ILE A 36 3.19 20.84 2.15
CA ILE A 36 1.86 21.45 2.26
C ILE A 36 0.84 20.32 2.16
N LEU A 37 0.05 20.15 3.22
CA LEU A 37 -1.04 19.17 3.24
C LEU A 37 -2.30 19.76 2.59
N PRO A 38 -3.14 18.93 1.95
CA PRO A 38 -4.40 19.39 1.39
C PRO A 38 -5.35 19.88 2.49
N ASP A 39 -6.16 20.89 2.16
CA ASP A 39 -7.21 21.40 3.06
C ASP A 39 -8.38 20.42 3.18
N LEU A 40 -9.25 20.61 4.18
CA LEU A 40 -10.44 19.80 4.36
C LEU A 40 -11.30 19.78 3.08
N GLY A 41 -11.64 18.57 2.61
CA GLY A 41 -12.42 18.41 1.38
C GLY A 41 -11.59 18.52 0.10
N GLU A 42 -10.26 18.63 0.18
CA GLU A 42 -9.37 18.43 -0.96
C GLU A 42 -8.92 16.97 -1.09
N ILE A 43 -8.34 16.61 -2.23
CA ILE A 43 -7.83 15.26 -2.50
C ILE A 43 -6.60 15.03 -1.62
N PHE A 44 -6.67 14.02 -0.75
CA PHE A 44 -5.54 13.55 0.05
C PHE A 44 -4.73 12.51 -0.71
N TYR A 45 -5.42 11.47 -1.19
CA TYR A 45 -4.86 10.45 -2.08
C TYR A 45 -5.61 10.37 -3.39
N ALA A 46 -4.86 10.21 -4.48
CA ALA A 46 -5.32 9.67 -5.75
C ALA A 46 -4.59 8.34 -5.92
N ARG A 47 -5.10 7.29 -5.27
CA ARG A 47 -4.35 6.05 -5.00
C ARG A 47 -3.77 5.46 -6.30
N PRO A 48 -2.47 5.10 -6.31
CA PRO A 48 -1.56 4.95 -5.15
C PRO A 48 -0.73 6.20 -4.81
N PHE A 49 -1.15 7.40 -5.26
CA PHE A 49 -0.40 8.64 -5.09
C PHE A 49 -0.90 9.49 -3.92
N ALA A 50 0.04 10.11 -3.21
CA ALA A 50 -0.21 11.19 -2.28
C ALA A 50 -0.18 12.55 -2.98
N ASN A 51 -1.13 13.42 -2.62
CA ASN A 51 -1.22 14.78 -3.15
C ASN A 51 -0.41 15.80 -2.32
N PHE A 52 0.59 15.33 -1.57
CA PHE A 52 1.48 16.14 -0.75
C PHE A 52 2.89 15.56 -0.76
N LYS A 53 3.88 16.41 -0.48
CA LYS A 53 5.28 15.97 -0.36
C LYS A 53 5.43 15.07 0.86
N ASN A 54 6.02 13.90 0.65
CA ASN A 54 6.35 12.96 1.73
C ASN A 54 7.68 12.25 1.42
N HIS A 55 8.03 11.27 2.26
CA HIS A 55 9.27 10.51 2.14
C HIS A 55 9.26 9.46 1.01
N HIS A 56 8.10 9.12 0.43
CA HIS A 56 7.94 8.17 -0.68
C HIS A 56 8.02 8.88 -2.03
N LYS A 57 9.21 9.22 -2.49
CA LYS A 57 9.42 9.95 -3.75
C LYS A 57 9.36 8.99 -4.93
N ILE A 58 8.61 9.37 -5.96
CA ILE A 58 8.49 8.60 -7.20
C ILE A 58 9.12 9.41 -8.34
N PHE A 59 10.00 8.73 -9.06
CA PHE A 59 10.71 9.22 -10.22
C PHE A 59 10.26 8.44 -11.44
N VAL A 60 9.94 9.13 -12.52
CA VAL A 60 9.61 8.53 -13.82
C VAL A 60 10.52 9.17 -14.84
N GLU A 61 11.26 8.36 -15.59
CA GLU A 61 12.25 8.86 -16.58
C GLU A 61 13.25 9.86 -15.96
N GLY A 62 13.61 9.66 -14.69
CA GLY A 62 14.53 10.51 -13.92
C GLY A 62 13.90 11.76 -13.29
N GLU A 63 12.64 12.08 -13.58
CA GLU A 63 11.95 13.24 -13.02
C GLU A 63 11.17 12.89 -11.75
N GLN A 64 11.47 13.57 -10.65
CA GLN A 64 10.70 13.46 -9.40
C GLN A 64 9.53 14.42 -9.40
N LYS A 65 8.32 13.91 -9.65
CA LYS A 65 7.08 14.71 -9.61
C LYS A 65 6.02 14.15 -8.67
N TRP A 66 6.05 12.85 -8.39
CA TRP A 66 4.98 12.16 -7.67
C TRP A 66 5.44 11.65 -6.31
N PHE A 67 4.47 11.44 -5.41
CA PHE A 67 4.68 10.90 -4.09
C PHE A 67 3.76 9.70 -3.88
N GLY A 68 4.27 8.63 -3.26
CA GLY A 68 3.52 7.42 -2.97
C GLY A 68 2.66 7.59 -1.73
N GLU A 69 1.48 6.94 -1.73
CA GLU A 69 0.59 6.96 -0.57
C GLU A 69 1.05 6.05 0.55
N CYS A 70 1.69 4.90 0.25
CA CYS A 70 2.28 4.03 1.26
C CYS A 70 3.23 2.98 0.68
N PRO A 71 4.02 2.30 1.53
CA PRO A 71 4.95 1.24 1.13
C PRO A 71 4.35 0.03 0.40
N VAL A 72 3.09 -0.33 0.69
CA VAL A 72 2.44 -1.52 0.11
C VAL A 72 2.13 -1.27 -1.36
N GLU A 73 1.27 -0.31 -1.69
CA GLU A 73 0.88 -0.03 -3.08
C GLU A 73 2.07 0.43 -3.95
N ALA A 74 3.07 1.07 -3.35
CA ALA A 74 4.23 1.60 -4.06
C ALA A 74 5.07 0.52 -4.78
N VAL A 75 4.99 -0.74 -4.37
CA VAL A 75 5.68 -1.87 -5.03
C VAL A 75 5.20 -2.13 -6.47
N THR A 76 4.00 -1.65 -6.80
CA THR A 76 3.38 -1.83 -8.12
C THR A 76 3.07 -0.50 -8.81
N ILE A 77 3.66 0.59 -8.35
CA ILE A 77 3.35 1.94 -8.84
C ILE A 77 3.68 2.16 -10.31
N SER A 78 4.57 1.34 -10.87
CA SER A 78 4.91 1.36 -12.30
C SER A 78 3.75 0.96 -13.22
N TYR A 79 2.65 0.39 -12.71
CA TYR A 79 1.44 0.16 -13.50
C TYR A 79 0.84 1.46 -14.07
N PHE A 80 1.06 2.58 -13.39
CA PHE A 80 0.46 3.87 -13.74
C PHE A 80 1.31 4.65 -14.75
N PHE A 81 2.40 4.07 -15.24
CA PHE A 81 3.31 4.70 -16.20
C PHE A 81 3.70 3.69 -17.29
N PRO A 82 2.79 3.37 -18.23
CA PRO A 82 3.02 2.35 -19.24
C PRO A 82 4.29 2.58 -20.07
N GLY A 83 5.09 1.53 -20.24
CA GLY A 83 6.33 1.54 -21.01
C GLY A 83 7.52 2.21 -20.30
N LYS A 84 7.32 2.84 -19.15
CA LYS A 84 8.33 3.63 -18.44
C LYS A 84 8.90 2.89 -17.23
N GLU A 85 10.18 3.12 -16.99
CA GLU A 85 10.79 2.73 -15.72
C GLU A 85 10.43 3.76 -14.64
N VAL A 86 10.08 3.25 -13.47
CA VAL A 86 9.67 4.02 -12.31
C VAL A 86 10.53 3.63 -11.13
N VAL A 87 11.13 4.63 -10.49
CA VAL A 87 11.94 4.46 -9.29
C VAL A 87 11.21 5.07 -8.10
N LEU A 88 10.92 4.27 -7.10
CA LEU A 88 10.50 4.72 -5.78
C LEU A 88 11.74 4.84 -4.90
N GLN A 89 11.98 6.03 -4.34
CA GLN A 89 12.94 6.24 -3.26
C GLN A 89 12.20 6.60 -1.99
N SER A 90 12.55 5.92 -0.91
CA SER A 90 11.99 6.14 0.41
C SER A 90 13.05 5.89 1.48
N MET A 91 12.64 5.75 2.74
CA MET A 91 13.52 5.43 3.84
C MET A 91 12.96 4.34 4.74
N CYS A 92 13.86 3.64 5.43
CA CYS A 92 13.53 2.71 6.49
C CYS A 92 12.86 3.47 7.65
N HIS A 93 11.80 2.89 8.21
CA HIS A 93 11.09 3.43 9.36
C HIS A 93 12.01 3.62 10.57
N GLU A 94 12.83 2.62 10.87
CA GLU A 94 13.67 2.66 12.07
C GLU A 94 15.04 3.30 11.88
N THR A 95 15.75 2.99 10.80
CA THR A 95 17.13 3.44 10.60
C THR A 95 17.24 4.73 9.79
N HIS A 96 16.15 5.16 9.14
CA HIS A 96 16.12 6.27 8.20
C HIS A 96 17.05 6.12 6.97
N GLU A 97 17.68 4.95 6.80
CA GLU A 97 18.48 4.64 5.62
C GLU A 97 17.61 4.57 4.37
N THR A 98 18.17 4.95 3.24
CA THR A 98 17.45 4.98 1.96
C THR A 98 17.05 3.59 1.52
N ILE A 99 15.84 3.48 0.97
CA ILE A 99 15.34 2.31 0.26
C ILE A 99 14.98 2.71 -1.16
N GLU A 100 15.18 1.79 -2.09
CA GLU A 100 14.90 1.99 -3.51
C GLU A 100 14.13 0.79 -4.05
N ILE A 101 13.10 1.04 -4.86
CA ILE A 101 12.34 0.03 -5.60
C ILE A 101 12.26 0.50 -7.05
N ILE A 102 12.63 -0.37 -7.98
CA ILE A 102 12.60 -0.09 -9.42
C ILE A 102 11.58 -1.03 -10.05
N GLY A 103 10.65 -0.46 -10.83
CA GLY A 103 9.64 -1.23 -11.52
C GLY A 103 9.32 -0.70 -12.91
N LYS A 104 8.71 -1.54 -13.73
CA LYS A 104 8.21 -1.21 -15.07
C LYS A 104 6.97 -2.02 -15.38
N ASP A 105 5.92 -1.39 -15.90
CA ASP A 105 4.67 -2.05 -16.28
C ASP A 105 4.09 -2.95 -15.16
N GLY A 106 4.15 -2.46 -13.92
CA GLY A 106 3.72 -3.16 -12.71
C GLY A 106 4.65 -4.27 -12.21
N GLN A 107 5.72 -4.58 -12.94
CA GLN A 107 6.71 -5.59 -12.57
C GLN A 107 7.81 -4.97 -11.72
N LEU A 108 8.22 -5.69 -10.67
CA LEU A 108 9.39 -5.37 -9.89
C LEU A 108 10.65 -5.78 -10.68
N LEU A 109 11.51 -4.82 -11.00
CA LEU A 109 12.77 -5.05 -11.70
C LEU A 109 13.93 -5.20 -10.71
N ASP A 110 14.04 -4.26 -9.77
CA ASP A 110 15.10 -4.24 -8.77
C ASP A 110 14.62 -3.61 -7.45
N TYR A 111 15.38 -3.80 -6.38
CA TYR A 111 15.16 -3.12 -5.11
C TYR A 111 16.41 -3.15 -4.23
N LYS A 112 16.58 -2.14 -3.39
CA LYS A 112 17.67 -2.00 -2.43
C LYS A 112 17.16 -1.50 -1.08
N PRO A 113 17.71 -2.02 0.03
CA PRO A 113 18.65 -3.16 0.10
C PRO A 113 17.97 -4.49 -0.27
N LYS A 114 18.74 -5.54 -0.57
CA LYS A 114 18.17 -6.88 -0.83
C LYS A 114 17.50 -7.54 0.38
N THR A 115 17.82 -7.03 1.57
CA THR A 115 17.19 -7.40 2.83
C THR A 115 15.86 -6.70 3.10
N LEU A 116 15.43 -5.77 2.24
CA LEU A 116 14.24 -4.95 2.41
C LEU A 116 13.03 -5.80 2.81
N ARG A 117 12.27 -5.29 3.78
CA ARG A 117 10.99 -5.82 4.23
C ARG A 117 9.96 -4.70 4.22
N ILE A 118 8.73 -5.07 3.91
CA ILE A 118 7.60 -4.17 3.86
C ILE A 118 6.61 -4.66 4.91
N TYR A 119 6.37 -3.83 5.91
CA TYR A 119 5.41 -4.08 6.96
C TYR A 119 4.04 -3.61 6.52
N TRP A 120 3.09 -4.53 6.50
CA TRP A 120 1.67 -4.25 6.25
C TRP A 120 0.94 -4.28 7.58
N GLY A 121 0.58 -3.09 8.08
CA GLY A 121 0.27 -2.86 9.49
C GLY A 121 -1.05 -3.39 10.01
N ARG A 122 -2.02 -3.61 9.14
CA ARG A 122 -3.38 -4.02 9.53
C ARG A 122 -3.91 -5.13 8.63
N PRO A 123 -4.39 -6.25 9.21
CA PRO A 123 -5.22 -7.21 8.50
C PRO A 123 -6.44 -6.53 7.86
N PHE A 124 -6.91 -7.04 6.73
CA PHE A 124 -8.03 -6.46 5.98
C PHE A 124 -9.25 -6.14 6.84
N GLY A 125 -9.67 -7.05 7.72
CA GLY A 125 -10.83 -6.86 8.58
C GLY A 125 -10.67 -5.81 9.67
N GLN A 126 -9.49 -5.20 9.83
CA GLN A 126 -9.26 -4.10 10.77
C GLN A 126 -9.22 -2.73 10.09
N TRP A 127 -9.20 -2.67 8.75
CA TRP A 127 -9.00 -1.42 8.01
C TRP A 127 -10.02 -0.35 8.35
N LEU A 128 -11.29 -0.73 8.48
CA LEU A 128 -12.39 0.21 8.72
C LEU A 128 -12.94 0.16 10.15
N SER A 129 -12.40 -0.71 11.00
CA SER A 129 -12.91 -0.93 12.34
C SER A 129 -11.87 -0.76 13.43
N THR A 130 -10.74 -0.13 13.12
CA THR A 130 -9.74 0.20 14.13
C THR A 130 -10.29 1.30 15.03
N LYS A 131 -10.20 1.09 16.34
CA LYS A 131 -10.74 2.03 17.33
C LYS A 131 -10.09 3.41 17.17
N GLY A 132 -10.89 4.46 17.05
CA GLY A 132 -10.44 5.83 16.80
C GLY A 132 -10.27 6.19 15.32
N TYR A 133 -10.40 5.22 14.43
CA TYR A 133 -10.28 5.34 12.97
C TYR A 133 -11.43 4.61 12.26
N GLU A 134 -12.58 4.47 12.92
CA GLU A 134 -13.73 3.79 12.36
C GLU A 134 -14.24 4.50 11.09
N GLY A 135 -14.34 3.75 10.00
CA GLY A 135 -14.74 4.30 8.72
C GLY A 135 -13.67 5.17 8.05
N ASP A 136 -12.43 5.17 8.53
CA ASP A 136 -11.34 5.90 7.90
C ASP A 136 -10.58 5.00 6.92
N PHE A 137 -10.73 5.27 5.62
CA PHE A 137 -10.04 4.52 4.56
C PHE A 137 -8.64 5.07 4.22
N ILE A 138 -8.21 6.17 4.84
CA ILE A 138 -6.82 6.68 4.76
C ILE A 138 -5.94 5.90 5.73
N PHE A 139 -6.43 5.70 6.96
CA PHE A 139 -5.70 5.10 8.08
C PHE A 139 -4.95 3.78 7.78
N PRO A 140 -5.48 2.82 7.00
CA PRO A 140 -4.74 1.58 6.72
C PRO A 140 -3.36 1.83 6.08
N CYS A 141 -3.23 2.87 5.26
CA CYS A 141 -1.96 3.24 4.62
C CYS A 141 -0.97 3.81 5.63
N ASP A 142 -1.44 4.60 6.59
CA ASP A 142 -0.62 5.26 7.62
C ASP A 142 0.10 4.27 8.54
N SER A 143 -0.26 2.99 8.48
CA SER A 143 0.30 1.91 9.31
C SER A 143 1.33 1.03 8.58
N ASN A 144 1.72 1.38 7.37
CA ASN A 144 2.61 0.58 6.53
C ASN A 144 4.02 1.17 6.52
N TYR A 145 5.05 0.32 6.65
CA TYR A 145 6.43 0.79 6.83
C TYR A 145 7.42 0.01 5.96
N PHE A 146 8.49 0.68 5.52
CA PHE A 146 9.68 0.00 5.03
C PHE A 146 10.63 -0.32 6.18
N PHE A 147 11.22 -1.50 6.17
CA PHE A 147 12.30 -1.90 7.06
C PHE A 147 13.50 -2.36 6.23
N HIS A 148 14.67 -1.81 6.51
CA HIS A 148 15.90 -2.15 5.79
C HIS A 148 16.23 -3.65 5.89
N SER A 149 15.88 -4.31 7.00
CA SER A 149 16.02 -5.76 7.17
C SER A 149 14.93 -6.35 8.07
N GLU A 150 14.80 -7.68 8.04
CA GLU A 150 13.94 -8.41 8.97
C GLU A 150 14.41 -8.32 10.43
N GLU A 151 15.72 -8.20 10.66
CA GLU A 151 16.29 -8.02 12.00
C GLU A 151 15.82 -6.70 12.61
N ILE A 152 15.92 -5.60 11.85
CA ILE A 152 15.44 -4.28 12.28
C ILE A 152 13.94 -4.32 12.58
N TYR A 153 13.16 -4.98 11.73
CA TYR A 153 11.73 -5.20 12.01
C TYR A 153 11.51 -5.96 13.32
N ARG A 154 12.28 -7.04 13.59
CA ARG A 154 12.14 -7.83 14.82
C ARG A 154 12.44 -6.99 16.06
N ASP A 155 13.43 -6.12 16.00
CA ASP A 155 13.78 -5.24 17.12
C ASP A 155 12.76 -4.11 17.34
N TRP A 156 12.23 -3.54 16.26
CA TRP A 156 11.07 -2.65 16.33
C TRP A 156 9.87 -3.37 16.93
N ARG A 157 9.61 -4.61 16.51
CA ARG A 157 8.46 -5.41 16.94
C ARG A 157 8.49 -5.75 18.43
N LYS A 158 9.66 -5.97 19.02
CA LYS A 158 9.83 -6.19 20.48
C LYS A 158 9.34 -5.00 21.30
N ARG A 159 9.51 -3.77 20.77
CA ARG A 159 9.05 -2.52 21.40
C ARG A 159 7.62 -2.14 21.05
N ASN A 160 7.07 -2.71 19.98
CA ASN A 160 5.74 -2.44 19.45
C ASN A 160 4.88 -3.71 19.45
N THR A 161 4.64 -4.27 20.64
CA THR A 161 3.97 -5.57 20.82
C THR A 161 2.55 -5.60 20.26
N ASP A 162 1.87 -4.45 20.29
CA ASP A 162 0.46 -4.29 19.89
C ASP A 162 0.27 -4.08 18.38
N ALA A 163 1.36 -4.03 17.62
CA ALA A 163 1.32 -3.88 16.17
C ALA A 163 0.57 -5.09 15.55
N ALA A 164 -0.43 -4.89 14.70
CA ALA A 164 -1.28 -6.02 14.24
C ALA A 164 -0.77 -6.69 12.94
N GLY A 165 0.17 -6.03 12.27
CA GLY A 165 0.63 -6.38 10.94
C GLY A 165 1.69 -7.47 10.85
N GLN A 166 2.11 -7.73 9.62
CA GLN A 166 3.20 -8.66 9.28
C GLN A 166 4.11 -8.06 8.21
N ILE A 167 5.29 -8.65 8.04
CA ILE A 167 6.22 -8.28 6.97
C ILE A 167 6.11 -9.19 5.75
N PHE A 168 6.44 -8.60 4.61
CA PHE A 168 6.58 -9.24 3.31
C PHE A 168 7.88 -8.79 2.65
N THR A 169 8.35 -9.59 1.70
CA THR A 169 9.36 -9.15 0.73
C THR A 169 8.73 -8.29 -0.37
N PRO A 170 9.50 -7.43 -1.06
CA PRO A 170 9.02 -6.73 -2.25
C PRO A 170 8.49 -7.68 -3.33
N ILE A 171 9.08 -8.87 -3.49
CA ILE A 171 8.66 -9.86 -4.47
C ILE A 171 7.27 -10.43 -4.13
N GLU A 172 7.06 -10.87 -2.88
CA GLU A 172 5.76 -11.39 -2.43
C GLU A 172 4.65 -10.35 -2.60
N LEU A 173 4.90 -9.09 -2.23
CA LEU A 173 3.93 -8.01 -2.41
C LEU A 173 3.71 -7.67 -3.88
N ASN A 174 4.74 -7.64 -4.71
CA ASN A 174 4.56 -7.41 -6.14
C ASN A 174 3.64 -8.48 -6.74
N HIS A 175 3.89 -9.76 -6.46
CA HIS A 175 3.03 -10.84 -6.95
C HIS A 175 1.58 -10.71 -6.47
N LEU A 176 1.39 -10.40 -5.19
CA LEU A 176 0.04 -10.25 -4.62
C LEU A 176 -0.70 -9.05 -5.21
N LEU A 177 -0.04 -7.89 -5.28
CA LEU A 177 -0.68 -6.66 -5.74
C LEU A 177 -0.90 -6.65 -7.24
N ARG A 178 -0.07 -7.34 -8.04
CA ARG A 178 -0.36 -7.54 -9.47
C ARG A 178 -1.67 -8.29 -9.71
N ILE A 179 -2.12 -9.12 -8.78
CA ILE A 179 -3.42 -9.79 -8.87
C ILE A 179 -4.55 -8.79 -8.63
N PHE A 180 -4.41 -7.89 -7.65
CA PHE A 180 -5.41 -6.88 -7.33
C PHE A 180 -5.43 -5.71 -8.31
N ASN A 181 -4.27 -5.32 -8.81
CA ASN A 181 -4.08 -4.17 -9.70
C ASN A 181 -4.22 -4.54 -11.18
N TYR A 182 -4.49 -5.79 -11.50
CA TYR A 182 -4.80 -6.19 -12.87
C TYR A 182 -6.08 -5.48 -13.35
N GLY A 183 -6.01 -4.75 -14.46
CA GLY A 183 -7.14 -3.99 -14.98
C GLY A 183 -7.15 -2.51 -14.58
N HIS A 184 -6.20 -2.05 -13.75
CA HIS A 184 -6.13 -0.63 -13.33
C HIS A 184 -5.89 0.34 -14.50
N GLU A 185 -5.43 -0.15 -15.66
CA GLU A 185 -5.32 0.62 -16.90
C GLU A 185 -6.68 1.05 -17.48
N ARG A 186 -7.80 0.56 -16.92
CA ARG A 186 -9.14 0.86 -17.40
C ARG A 186 -9.80 1.93 -16.54
N PHE A 187 -10.45 2.90 -17.19
CA PHE A 187 -11.16 3.98 -16.52
C PHE A 187 -12.35 3.51 -15.66
N ASP A 188 -12.91 2.33 -15.95
CA ASP A 188 -13.98 1.70 -15.18
C ASP A 188 -13.47 0.70 -14.14
N PHE A 189 -12.19 0.78 -13.76
CA PHE A 189 -11.59 -0.11 -12.78
C PHE A 189 -12.40 -0.13 -11.47
N GLN A 190 -12.66 -1.35 -10.99
CA GLN A 190 -13.14 -1.64 -9.66
C GLN A 190 -12.20 -2.68 -9.04
N TYR A 191 -12.02 -2.68 -7.71
CA TYR A 191 -11.31 -3.79 -7.09
C TYR A 191 -12.11 -5.06 -7.27
N HIS A 192 -11.53 -5.97 -8.03
CA HIS A 192 -12.01 -7.33 -8.17
C HIS A 192 -11.17 -8.22 -7.25
N VAL A 193 -11.83 -9.12 -6.52
CA VAL A 193 -11.14 -10.17 -5.75
C VAL A 193 -11.13 -11.46 -6.57
N PRO A 194 -10.09 -11.75 -7.39
CA PRO A 194 -10.08 -12.92 -8.26
C PRO A 194 -9.73 -14.18 -7.46
N LEU A 195 -10.72 -14.75 -6.78
CA LEU A 195 -10.55 -15.85 -5.82
C LEU A 195 -9.74 -17.02 -6.38
N LEU A 196 -9.95 -17.40 -7.65
CA LEU A 196 -9.21 -18.49 -8.28
C LEU A 196 -7.73 -18.16 -8.49
N LYS A 197 -7.40 -16.95 -8.98
CA LYS A 197 -6.01 -16.51 -9.15
C LYS A 197 -5.29 -16.41 -7.82
N ILE A 198 -5.98 -15.90 -6.80
CA ILE A 198 -5.48 -15.84 -5.41
C ILE A 198 -5.18 -17.24 -4.88
N LEU A 199 -6.07 -18.20 -5.11
CA LEU A 199 -5.89 -19.59 -4.66
C LEU A 199 -4.72 -20.27 -5.38
N LEU A 200 -4.60 -20.09 -6.71
CA LEU A 200 -3.49 -20.62 -7.50
C LEU A 200 -2.13 -19.99 -7.14
N ALA A 201 -2.11 -18.71 -6.79
CA ALA A 201 -0.91 -17.98 -6.39
C ALA A 201 -0.68 -17.96 -4.86
N SER A 202 -1.41 -18.77 -4.10
CA SER A 202 -1.46 -18.66 -2.64
C SER A 202 -0.10 -18.79 -1.93
N VAL A 203 0.80 -19.62 -2.45
CA VAL A 203 2.16 -19.77 -1.90
C VAL A 203 3.06 -18.59 -2.27
N SER A 204 3.08 -18.17 -3.55
CA SER A 204 3.95 -17.10 -4.05
C SER A 204 3.56 -15.70 -3.55
N THR A 205 2.35 -15.56 -3.00
CA THR A 205 1.78 -14.32 -2.46
C THR A 205 1.79 -14.26 -0.93
N GLY A 206 2.24 -15.33 -0.26
CA GLY A 206 2.30 -15.41 1.20
C GLY A 206 0.94 -15.63 1.90
N ILE A 207 -0.11 -15.96 1.15
CA ILE A 207 -1.45 -16.31 1.67
C ILE A 207 -1.44 -17.67 2.35
N ILE A 208 -0.66 -18.61 1.82
CA ILE A 208 -0.38 -19.90 2.47
C ILE A 208 1.12 -19.96 2.76
N ARG A 209 1.47 -20.30 4.00
CA ARG A 209 2.84 -20.60 4.39
C ARG A 209 2.97 -22.09 4.71
N TRP A 210 4.01 -22.72 4.18
CA TRP A 210 4.32 -24.11 4.50
C TRP A 210 5.01 -24.19 5.86
N LYS A 211 4.47 -24.99 6.76
CA LYS A 211 5.16 -25.39 8.00
C LYS A 211 5.18 -26.90 8.06
N MET A 212 6.37 -27.49 7.94
CA MET A 212 6.55 -28.95 7.99
C MET A 212 5.59 -29.70 7.05
N LEU A 213 5.50 -29.28 5.79
CA LEU A 213 4.61 -29.87 4.76
C LEU A 213 3.10 -29.71 5.03
N ILE A 214 2.69 -28.85 5.97
CA ILE A 214 1.30 -28.47 6.17
C ILE A 214 1.09 -27.05 5.62
N PRO A 215 0.15 -26.84 4.67
CA PRO A 215 -0.22 -25.50 4.23
C PRO A 215 -1.02 -24.81 5.35
N ILE A 216 -0.47 -23.73 5.91
CA ILE A 216 -1.14 -22.93 6.94
C ILE A 216 -1.69 -21.66 6.29
N PRO A 217 -3.02 -21.43 6.32
CA PRO A 217 -3.61 -20.21 5.81
C PRO A 217 -3.21 -19.01 6.69
N ASN A 218 -2.86 -17.92 6.04
CA ASN A 218 -2.44 -16.69 6.71
C ASN A 218 -3.67 -15.91 7.18
N ILE A 219 -3.86 -15.88 8.51
CA ILE A 219 -5.00 -15.26 9.19
C ILE A 219 -5.16 -13.78 8.82
N PHE A 220 -4.07 -13.11 8.45
CA PHE A 220 -4.09 -11.73 7.96
C PHE A 220 -5.12 -11.54 6.82
N PHE A 221 -5.18 -12.52 5.90
CA PHE A 221 -6.07 -12.51 4.74
C PHE A 221 -7.47 -13.07 5.02
N LEU A 222 -7.61 -13.97 6.01
CA LEU A 222 -8.90 -14.57 6.37
C LEU A 222 -9.93 -13.55 6.88
N SER A 223 -9.47 -12.36 7.26
CA SER A 223 -10.32 -11.27 7.74
C SER A 223 -11.07 -10.51 6.62
N ILE A 224 -10.95 -10.91 5.35
CA ILE A 224 -11.59 -10.24 4.21
C ILE A 224 -13.12 -10.22 4.30
N VAL A 225 -13.76 -11.25 4.86
CA VAL A 225 -15.22 -11.28 5.06
C VAL A 225 -15.67 -10.15 5.99
N LYS A 226 -14.88 -9.86 7.03
CA LYS A 226 -15.15 -8.74 7.93
C LYS A 226 -14.96 -7.40 7.22
N LEU A 227 -13.93 -7.25 6.37
CA LEU A 227 -13.75 -6.06 5.55
C LEU A 227 -14.97 -5.81 4.66
N LEU A 228 -15.47 -6.81 3.95
CA LEU A 228 -16.63 -6.69 3.07
C LEU A 228 -17.89 -6.24 3.83
N ARG A 229 -18.11 -6.78 5.05
CA ARG A 229 -19.20 -6.32 5.92
C ARG A 229 -19.02 -4.88 6.37
N ASP A 230 -17.79 -4.49 6.71
CA ASP A 230 -17.48 -3.14 7.17
C ASP A 230 -17.59 -2.12 6.02
N VAL A 231 -17.17 -2.47 4.80
CA VAL A 231 -17.38 -1.70 3.56
C VAL A 231 -18.86 -1.40 3.36
N HIS A 232 -19.74 -2.39 3.56
CA HIS A 232 -21.19 -2.17 3.50
C HIS A 232 -21.67 -1.25 4.62
N LYS A 233 -21.23 -1.48 5.87
CA LYS A 233 -21.59 -0.68 7.05
C LYS A 233 -21.23 0.80 6.88
N PHE A 234 -20.04 1.07 6.34
CA PHE A 234 -19.52 2.43 6.13
C PHE A 234 -19.87 3.00 4.73
N LYS A 235 -20.69 2.30 3.94
CA LYS A 235 -21.22 2.74 2.64
C LYS A 235 -20.16 2.92 1.52
N TYR A 236 -19.07 2.15 1.56
CA TYR A 236 -18.03 2.11 0.51
C TYR A 236 -18.41 1.23 -0.71
N LYS A 237 -19.71 1.11 -1.04
CA LYS A 237 -20.24 0.11 -2.01
C LYS A 237 -19.66 0.20 -3.43
N LEU A 238 -19.05 1.33 -3.81
CA LEU A 238 -18.42 1.54 -5.12
C LEU A 238 -16.97 1.00 -5.20
N PHE A 239 -16.41 0.53 -4.09
CA PHE A 239 -14.98 0.28 -3.97
C PHE A 239 -14.57 -1.17 -4.19
N PHE A 240 -15.42 -2.13 -3.78
CA PHE A 240 -15.13 -3.56 -3.83
C PHE A 240 -16.25 -4.31 -4.53
N ASP A 241 -15.92 -5.03 -5.61
CA ASP A 241 -16.79 -6.00 -6.26
C ASP A 241 -16.22 -7.42 -6.11
N ILE A 242 -17.08 -8.40 -5.89
CA ILE A 242 -16.69 -9.81 -5.75
C ILE A 242 -17.16 -10.54 -7.00
N LYS A 243 -16.22 -10.84 -7.90
CA LYS A 243 -16.46 -11.75 -9.03
C LYS A 243 -15.81 -13.09 -8.76
N ALA A 244 -16.55 -14.16 -8.98
CA ALA A 244 -16.06 -15.53 -8.80
C ALA A 244 -15.15 -16.00 -9.96
N TRP A 245 -14.99 -15.18 -11.01
CA TRP A 245 -14.23 -15.48 -12.23
C TRP A 245 -13.40 -14.27 -12.67
#